data_AF-A0A7C2WSC8-F1
#
_entry.id   AF-A0A7C2WSC8-F1
#
_cell.length_a   1.000
_cell.length_b   1.000
_cell.length_c   1.000
_cell.angle_alpha   90.00
_cell.angle_beta   90.00
_cell.angle_gamma   90.00
#
_symmetry.space_group_name_H-M   'P 1'
#
loop_
_entity.id
_entity.type
_entity.pdbx_description
1 polymer ?
#
loop_
_entity_poly.entity_id
_entity_poly.type
_entity_poly.pdbx_seq_one_letter_code
_entity_poly.pdbx_strand_id
1 'polypeptide(L)'
;MAKETCKVCNSVVDPDTMEKHHIVPRDVTDEAGIPESQTVRLCTDCHEEVHTWYTARVRHTEYDPDTKRFRTKSSLEMVREYQAAFSAFVNYKSA
;
A
#
# COMPACT_ATOMS: atom_id res chain seq x y z
N MET A 1 -28.16 9.89 5.46
CA MET A 1 -27.10 9.08 4.81
C MET A 1 -25.80 9.47 5.47
N ALA A 2 -25.10 8.51 6.10
CA ALA A 2 -23.80 8.78 6.68
C ALA A 2 -22.82 9.03 5.52
N LYS A 3 -21.97 10.04 5.63
CA LYS A 3 -20.92 10.32 4.64
C LYS A 3 -19.58 10.01 5.28
N GLU A 4 -18.69 9.36 4.55
CA GLU A 4 -17.36 9.04 5.03
C GLU A 4 -16.31 9.68 4.11
N THR A 5 -15.17 10.05 4.71
CA THR A 5 -14.11 10.76 4.01
C THR A 5 -13.01 9.79 3.62
N CYS A 6 -12.65 9.76 2.34
CA CYS A 6 -11.51 9.01 1.85
C CYS A 6 -10.24 9.46 2.57
N LYS A 7 -9.47 8.52 3.14
CA LYS A 7 -8.25 8.83 3.89
C LYS A 7 -7.10 9.36 3.05
N VAL A 8 -7.19 9.26 1.72
CA VAL A 8 -6.14 9.70 0.79
C VAL A 8 -6.47 11.06 0.18
N CYS A 9 -7.60 11.19 -0.54
CA CYS A 9 -7.95 12.41 -1.26
C CYS A 9 -8.88 13.36 -0.49
N ASN A 10 -9.30 13.00 0.72
CA ASN A 10 -10.29 13.74 1.54
C ASN A 10 -11.65 13.99 0.86
N SER A 11 -11.95 13.30 -0.25
CA SER A 11 -13.27 13.36 -0.87
C SER A 11 -14.31 12.71 0.06
N VAL A 12 -15.47 13.35 0.15
CA VAL A 12 -16.61 12.87 0.93
C VAL A 12 -17.49 12.01 0.01
N VAL A 13 -17.57 10.72 0.31
CA VAL A 13 -18.29 9.73 -0.49
C VAL A 13 -19.26 8.93 0.36
N ASP A 14 -20.18 8.22 -0.28
CA ASP A 14 -21.06 7.29 0.42
C ASP A 14 -20.25 6.10 0.94
N PRO A 15 -20.38 5.72 2.23
CA PRO A 15 -19.60 4.66 2.86
C PRO A 15 -19.82 3.29 2.22
N ASP A 16 -20.96 3.09 1.53
CA ASP A 16 -21.28 1.87 0.79
C ASP A 16 -20.39 1.70 -0.46
N THR A 17 -19.90 2.81 -1.01
CA THR A 17 -18.98 2.83 -2.16
C THR A 17 -17.50 2.83 -1.75
N MET A 18 -17.21 2.80 -0.44
CA MET A 18 -15.84 2.80 0.04
C MET A 18 -15.28 1.39 0.15
N GLU A 19 -14.07 1.23 -0.34
CA GLU A 19 -13.36 -0.04 -0.33
C GLU A 19 -12.37 -0.10 0.84
N LYS A 20 -12.33 -1.27 1.49
CA LYS A 20 -11.36 -1.58 2.54
C LYS A 20 -10.06 -2.03 1.88
N HIS A 21 -9.00 -1.26 2.07
CA HIS A 21 -7.68 -1.56 1.54
C HIS A 21 -6.71 -1.97 2.65
N HIS A 22 -5.95 -3.04 2.42
CA HIS A 22 -4.84 -3.44 3.27
C HIS A 22 -3.58 -2.71 2.82
N ILE A 23 -2.97 -1.90 3.70
CA ILE A 23 -1.74 -1.15 3.35
C ILE A 23 -0.64 -2.11 2.89
N VAL A 24 -0.50 -3.24 3.57
CA VAL A 24 0.38 -4.35 3.15
C VAL A 24 -0.51 -5.55 2.84
N PRO A 25 -0.37 -6.19 1.65
CA PRO A 25 -1.12 -7.39 1.31
C PRO A 25 -0.99 -8.49 2.37
N ARG A 26 -2.07 -9.24 2.59
CA ARG A 26 -2.14 -10.28 3.64
C ARG A 26 -1.08 -11.36 3.44
N ASP A 27 -0.86 -11.77 2.20
CA ASP A 27 0.15 -12.77 1.84
C ASP A 27 1.54 -12.36 2.34
N VAL A 28 1.91 -11.07 2.15
CA VAL A 28 3.21 -10.55 2.57
C VAL A 28 3.35 -10.50 4.10
N THR A 29 2.28 -10.16 4.82
CA THR A 29 2.30 -10.18 6.31
C THR A 29 2.35 -11.59 6.88
N ASP A 30 1.66 -12.54 6.23
CA ASP A 30 1.66 -13.96 6.60
C ASP A 30 3.04 -14.59 6.37
N GLU A 31 3.64 -14.36 5.19
CA GLU A 31 5.01 -14.79 4.87
C GLU A 31 6.05 -14.19 5.82
N ALA A 32 5.81 -12.98 6.33
CA ALA A 32 6.68 -12.33 7.31
C ALA A 32 6.44 -12.79 8.75
N GLY A 33 5.40 -13.59 9.01
CA GLY A 33 5.03 -14.04 10.35
C GLY A 33 4.64 -12.89 11.29
N ILE A 34 4.12 -11.79 10.74
CA ILE A 34 3.71 -10.61 11.52
C ILE A 34 2.18 -10.47 11.53
N PRO A 35 1.62 -9.73 12.52
CA PRO A 35 0.19 -9.43 12.52
C PRO A 35 -0.26 -8.72 11.24
N GLU A 36 -1.54 -8.86 10.90
CA GLU A 36 -2.15 -8.23 9.74
C GLU A 36 -1.91 -6.72 9.72
N SER A 37 -1.70 -6.19 8.52
CA SER A 37 -1.44 -4.76 8.34
C SER A 37 -2.67 -3.92 8.63
N GLN A 38 -2.42 -2.65 8.98
CA GLN A 38 -3.49 -1.67 9.13
C GLN A 38 -4.31 -1.57 7.85
N THR A 39 -5.62 -1.50 8.01
CA THR A 39 -6.56 -1.32 6.91
C THR A 39 -7.13 0.07 6.91
N VAL A 40 -7.25 0.66 5.72
CA VAL A 40 -7.82 1.98 5.50
C VAL A 40 -9.04 1.89 4.61
N ARG A 41 -9.92 2.88 4.68
CA ARG A 41 -11.06 3.01 3.78
C ARG A 41 -10.78 4.07 2.72
N LEU A 42 -10.91 3.68 1.46
CA LEU A 42 -10.62 4.51 0.30
C LEU A 42 -11.87 4.62 -0.57
N CYS A 43 -12.02 5.72 -1.31
CA CYS A 43 -12.96 5.72 -2.44
C CYS A 43 -12.44 4.80 -3.55
N THR A 44 -13.32 4.34 -4.43
CA THR A 44 -12.98 3.45 -5.56
C THR A 44 -11.80 3.97 -6.38
N ASP A 45 -11.78 5.26 -6.73
CA ASP A 45 -10.68 5.85 -7.50
C ASP A 45 -9.32 5.69 -6.78
N CYS A 46 -9.27 6.07 -5.50
CA CYS A 46 -8.03 5.95 -4.71
C CYS A 46 -7.62 4.50 -4.50
N HIS A 47 -8.58 3.57 -4.45
CA HIS A 47 -8.33 2.15 -4.32
C HIS A 47 -7.67 1.58 -5.58
N GLU A 48 -8.19 1.90 -6.76
CA GLU A 48 -7.59 1.47 -8.03
C GLU A 48 -6.20 2.12 -8.27
N GLU A 49 -6.08 3.40 -7.93
CA GLU A 49 -4.83 4.14 -8.10
C GLU A 49 -3.72 3.64 -7.16
N VAL A 50 -4.03 3.27 -5.91
CA VAL A 50 -3.01 2.72 -4.99
C VAL A 50 -2.51 1.36 -5.47
N HIS A 51 -3.38 0.53 -6.03
CA HIS A 51 -2.96 -0.75 -6.65
C HIS A 51 -1.99 -0.50 -7.81
N THR A 52 -2.32 0.42 -8.70
CA THR A 52 -1.45 0.82 -9.82
C THR A 52 -0.12 1.37 -9.31
N TRP A 53 -0.16 2.19 -8.26
CA TRP A 53 1.02 2.78 -7.61
C TRP A 53 1.94 1.70 -7.04
N TYR A 54 1.39 0.68 -6.37
CA TYR A 54 2.16 -0.46 -5.86
C TYR A 54 2.82 -1.25 -6.98
N THR A 55 2.09 -1.60 -8.04
CA THR A 55 2.66 -2.32 -9.18
C THR A 55 3.84 -1.58 -9.82
N ALA A 56 3.79 -0.24 -9.84
CA ALA A 56 4.85 0.57 -10.43
C ALA A 56 6.09 0.71 -9.51
N ARG A 57 5.87 0.84 -8.19
CA ARG A 57 6.93 1.26 -7.24
C ARG A 57 7.42 0.17 -6.29
N VAL A 58 6.60 -0.83 -5.98
CA VAL A 58 7.01 -1.93 -5.09
C VAL A 58 7.73 -2.99 -5.93
N ARG A 59 9.01 -3.22 -5.63
CA ARG A 59 9.85 -4.21 -6.32
C ARG A 59 10.29 -5.29 -5.34
N HIS A 60 10.05 -6.55 -5.71
CA HIS A 60 10.47 -7.73 -4.95
C HIS A 60 11.97 -7.99 -4.99
N THR A 61 12.70 -7.31 -5.88
CA THR A 61 14.14 -7.45 -6.02
C THR A 61 14.81 -6.09 -5.85
N GLU A 62 15.99 -6.09 -5.26
CA GLU A 62 16.88 -4.93 -5.19
C GLU A 62 18.28 -5.30 -5.67
N TYR A 63 19.01 -4.29 -6.15
CA TYR A 63 20.41 -4.45 -6.52
C TYR A 63 21.30 -4.32 -5.28
N ASP A 64 22.03 -5.37 -4.99
CA ASP A 64 23.00 -5.43 -3.89
C ASP A 64 24.38 -4.98 -4.42
N PRO A 65 24.90 -3.83 -3.98
CA PRO A 65 26.15 -3.28 -4.51
C PRO A 65 27.38 -4.07 -4.09
N ASP A 66 27.35 -4.72 -2.92
CA ASP A 66 28.45 -5.50 -2.36
C ASP A 66 28.71 -6.77 -3.17
N THR A 67 27.63 -7.48 -3.54
CA THR A 67 27.69 -8.70 -4.36
C THR A 67 27.53 -8.44 -5.86
N LYS A 68 27.22 -7.20 -6.25
CA LYS A 68 26.93 -6.76 -7.63
C LYS A 68 25.84 -7.59 -8.31
N ARG A 69 24.84 -8.02 -7.56
CA ARG A 69 23.76 -8.91 -8.03
C ARG A 69 22.41 -8.41 -7.56
N PHE A 70 21.36 -8.79 -8.29
CA PHE A 70 20.00 -8.64 -7.77
C PHE A 70 19.72 -9.72 -6.73
N ARG A 71 19.20 -9.31 -5.58
CA ARG A 71 18.67 -10.21 -4.56
C ARG A 71 17.18 -10.02 -4.41
N THR A 72 16.48 -11.09 -4.04
CA THR A 72 15.08 -11.02 -3.63
C THR A 72 15.00 -10.44 -2.22
N LYS A 73 14.09 -9.49 -2.03
CA LYS A 73 13.77 -8.93 -0.72
C LYS A 73 13.09 -9.98 0.15
N SER A 74 13.46 -10.02 1.42
CA SER A 74 12.74 -10.79 2.43
C SER A 74 11.33 -10.24 2.64
N SER A 75 10.44 -11.06 3.19
CA SER A 75 9.05 -10.65 3.47
C SER A 75 9.00 -9.43 4.41
N LEU A 76 9.90 -9.33 5.39
CA LEU A 76 10.02 -8.15 6.26
C LEU A 76 10.44 -6.88 5.51
N GLU A 77 11.32 -7.00 4.51
CA GLU A 77 11.67 -5.88 3.63
C GLU A 77 10.47 -5.48 2.77
N MET A 78 9.73 -6.46 2.23
CA MET A 78 8.51 -6.19 1.46
C MET A 78 7.44 -5.46 2.28
N VAL A 79 7.23 -5.84 3.54
CA VAL A 79 6.31 -5.11 4.45
C VAL A 79 6.66 -3.63 4.51
N ARG A 80 7.95 -3.30 4.68
CA ARG A 80 8.43 -1.91 4.74
C ARG A 80 8.23 -1.18 3.42
N GLU A 81 8.49 -1.85 2.31
CA GLU A 81 8.30 -1.29 0.96
C GLU A 81 6.84 -0.92 0.69
N TYR A 82 5.89 -1.79 1.05
CA TYR A 82 4.46 -1.48 0.91
C TYR A 82 4.03 -0.30 1.81
N GLN A 83 4.47 -0.27 3.06
CA GLN A 83 4.18 0.85 3.98
C GLN A 83 4.74 2.18 3.47
N ALA A 84 5.98 2.16 2.98
CA ALA A 84 6.62 3.33 2.40
C ALA A 84 5.92 3.79 1.12
N ALA A 85 5.57 2.85 0.24
CA ALA A 85 4.84 3.13 -1.00
C ALA A 85 3.47 3.75 -0.71
N PHE A 86 2.73 3.24 0.28
CA PHE A 86 1.44 3.81 0.70
C PHE A 86 1.60 5.23 1.21
N SER A 87 2.56 5.45 2.10
CA SER A 87 2.84 6.78 2.66
C SER A 87 3.20 7.78 1.57
N ALA A 88 4.01 7.35 0.60
CA ALA A 88 4.35 8.17 -0.57
C ALA A 88 3.13 8.46 -1.46
N PHE A 89 2.21 7.49 -1.62
CA PHE A 89 0.97 7.69 -2.37
C PHE A 89 0.04 8.70 -1.70
N VAL A 90 -0.15 8.59 -0.38
CA VAL A 90 -0.91 9.57 0.41
C VAL A 90 -0.34 10.96 0.22
N ASN A 91 0.99 11.10 0.38
CA ASN A 91 1.66 12.39 0.21
C ASN A 91 1.50 12.94 -1.21
N TYR A 92 1.62 12.09 -2.23
CA TYR A 92 1.41 12.48 -3.64
C TYR A 92 0.00 12.98 -3.92
N LYS A 93 -1.02 12.40 -3.28
CA LYS A 93 -2.42 12.79 -3.45
C LYS A 93 -2.83 14.00 -2.62
N SER A 94 -2.13 14.26 -1.52
CA SER A 94 -2.35 15.43 -0.66
C SER A 94 -1.56 16.68 -1.08
N ALA A 95 -0.61 16.54 -2.00
CA ALA A 95 0.21 17.61 -2.56
C ALA A 95 -0.53 18.32 -3.70
#